data_AF-A0A8T4NQN6-F1
#
_entry.id   AF-A0A8T4NQN6-F1
#
_cell.length_a   1.000
_cell.length_b   1.000
_cell.length_c   1.000
_cell.angle_alpha   90.00
_cell.angle_beta   90.00
_cell.angle_gamma   90.00
#
_symmetry.space_group_name_H-M   'P 1'
#
loop_
_entity.id
_entity.type
_entity.pdbx_description
1 polymer ?
#
loop_
_entity_poly.entity_id
_entity_poly.type
_entity_poly.pdbx_seq_one_letter_code
_entity_poly.pdbx_strand_id
1 'polypeptide(L)'
;MINNKKKDNVLIKRNQLAYRIKKEGIKRVDKEAVMELNRFFEEYVNKLIKLLKWEMQTNARKTLRKWDVEQALKILKKEEKGWEI
;
A
#
# COMPACT_ATOMS: atom_id res chain seq x y z
N MET A 1 -5.71 33.83 5.35
CA MET A 1 -4.68 32.88 4.85
C MET A 1 -5.05 31.50 5.35
N ILE A 2 -5.63 30.64 4.50
CA ILE A 2 -5.90 29.25 4.88
C ILE A 2 -4.54 28.55 4.85
N ASN A 3 -3.98 28.30 6.04
CA ASN A 3 -2.81 27.45 6.18
C ASN A 3 -3.19 26.05 5.70
N ASN A 4 -2.97 25.78 4.41
CA ASN A 4 -2.89 24.45 3.86
C ASN A 4 -1.69 23.76 4.52
N LYS A 5 -1.89 23.27 5.76
CA LYS A 5 -1.06 22.21 6.31
C LYS A 5 -1.18 21.08 5.30
N LYS A 6 -0.19 20.91 4.43
CA LYS A 6 0.00 19.67 3.69
C LYS A 6 -0.05 18.59 4.76
N LYS A 7 -1.18 17.89 4.86
CA LYS A 7 -1.22 16.63 5.59
C LYS A 7 -0.23 15.79 4.83
N ASP A 8 0.94 15.58 5.39
CA ASP A 8 1.83 14.52 4.93
C ASP A 8 0.96 13.26 4.98
N ASN A 9 0.42 12.86 3.83
CA ASN A 9 -0.45 11.70 3.68
C ASN A 9 0.44 10.45 3.68
N VAL A 10 1.26 10.32 4.72
CA VAL A 10 2.16 9.17 4.85
C VAL A 10 1.31 7.97 5.20
N LEU A 11 1.33 6.96 4.33
CA LEU A 11 0.58 5.72 4.51
C LEU A 11 0.91 5.07 5.87
N ILE A 12 2.20 5.00 6.21
CA ILE A 12 2.68 4.46 7.48
C ILE A 12 3.56 5.52 8.17
N LYS A 13 3.25 5.82 9.44
CA LYS A 13 4.09 6.74 10.24
C LYS A 13 5.53 6.23 10.26
N ARG A 14 6.48 7.12 9.94
CA ARG A 14 7.92 6.82 9.88
C ARG A 14 8.42 5.99 11.08
N ASN A 15 8.03 6.37 12.29
CA ASN A 15 8.46 5.68 13.52
C ASN A 15 7.94 4.24 13.62
N GLN A 16 6.73 3.96 13.12
CA GLN A 16 6.16 2.62 13.11
C GLN A 16 6.87 1.72 12.10
N LEU A 17 7.16 2.25 10.90
CA LEU A 17 7.88 1.51 9.88
C LEU A 17 9.34 1.24 10.31
N ALA A 18 10.03 2.26 10.83
CA ALA A 18 11.37 2.11 11.38
C ALA A 18 11.42 1.12 12.54
N TYR A 19 10.40 1.10 13.41
CA TYR A 19 10.30 0.12 14.51
C TYR A 19 10.15 -1.32 14.00
N ARG A 20 9.30 -1.53 12.98
CA ARG A 20 9.17 -2.86 12.34
C ARG A 20 10.49 -3.30 11.70
N ILE A 21 11.15 -2.42 10.96
CA ILE A 21 12.45 -2.71 10.33
C ILE A 21 13.51 -3.09 11.38
N LYS A 22 13.54 -2.39 12.52
CA LYS A 22 14.46 -2.70 13.63
C LYS A 22 14.19 -4.05 14.28
N LYS A 23 12.94 -4.50 14.34
CA LYS A 23 12.58 -5.83 14.86
C LYS A 23 13.14 -6.97 14.01
N GLU A 24 13.29 -6.75 12.71
CA GLU A 24 13.91 -7.70 11.78
C GLU A 24 15.46 -7.64 11.82
N GLY A 25 16.06 -6.92 12.78
CA GLY A 25 17.51 -6.89 13.00
C GLY A 25 18.25 -5.71 12.34
N ILE A 26 17.57 -4.86 11.57
CA ILE A 26 18.19 -3.68 10.93
C ILE A 26 18.27 -2.52 11.93
N LYS A 27 19.42 -2.40 12.61
CA LYS A 27 19.61 -1.49 13.77
C LYS A 27 19.48 0.00 13.43
N ARG A 28 19.92 0.42 12.25
CA ARG A 28 19.89 1.81 11.78
C ARG A 28 19.13 1.86 10.46
N VAL A 29 18.21 2.81 10.36
CA VAL A 29 17.39 3.00 9.16
C VAL A 29 17.44 4.48 8.82
N ASP A 30 17.91 4.77 7.61
CA ASP A 30 17.96 6.14 7.14
C ASP A 30 16.56 6.71 6.87
N LYS A 31 16.41 8.04 6.97
CA LYS A 31 15.14 8.73 6.72
C LYS A 31 14.65 8.48 5.30
N GLU A 32 15.54 8.60 4.32
CA GLU A 32 15.19 8.50 2.90
C GLU A 32 14.75 7.07 2.58
N ALA A 33 15.41 6.06 3.15
CA ALA A 33 14.98 4.67 3.03
C ALA A 33 13.54 4.44 3.56
N VAL A 34 13.16 5.05 4.68
CA VAL A 34 11.79 4.94 5.20
C VAL A 34 10.78 5.68 4.31
N MET A 35 11.19 6.78 3.68
CA MET A 35 10.35 7.51 2.73
C MET A 35 10.15 6.70 1.44
N GLU A 36 11.21 6.08 0.92
CA GLU A 36 11.15 5.27 -0.29
C GLU A 36 10.26 4.03 -0.09
N LEU A 37 10.38 3.36 1.06
CA LEU A 37 9.47 2.26 1.41
C LEU A 37 8.01 2.72 1.52
N ASN A 38 7.75 3.90 2.10
CA ASN A 38 6.41 4.45 2.15
C ASN A 38 5.85 4.74 0.76
N ARG A 39 6.68 5.29 -0.14
CA ARG A 39 6.30 5.54 -1.53
C ARG A 39 5.95 4.24 -2.24
N PHE A 40 6.78 3.22 -2.11
CA PHE A 40 6.49 1.88 -2.65
C PHE A 40 5.15 1.33 -2.13
N PHE A 41 4.90 1.40 -0.82
CA PHE A 41 3.63 0.94 -0.26
C PHE A 41 2.44 1.77 -0.74
N GLU A 42 2.60 3.08 -0.91
CA GLU A 42 1.56 3.95 -1.43
C GLU A 42 1.20 3.58 -2.87
N GLU A 43 2.19 3.37 -3.73
CA GLU A 43 2.00 2.91 -5.11
C GLU A 43 1.28 1.55 -5.15
N TYR A 44 1.71 0.61 -4.30
CA TYR A 44 1.10 -0.72 -4.20
C TYR A 44 -0.36 -0.66 -3.70
N VAL A 45 -0.63 0.11 -2.64
CA VAL A 45 -1.99 0.31 -2.10
C VAL A 45 -2.88 1.00 -3.13
N ASN A 46 -2.38 2.00 -3.85
CA ASN A 46 -3.12 2.66 -4.92
C ASN A 46 -3.48 1.69 -6.04
N LYS A 47 -2.58 0.79 -6.42
CA LYS A 47 -2.86 -0.29 -7.38
C LYS A 47 -3.95 -1.23 -6.87
N LEU A 48 -3.85 -1.67 -5.61
CA LEU A 48 -4.87 -2.52 -4.97
C LEU A 48 -6.25 -1.83 -4.92
N ILE A 49 -6.31 -0.55 -4.57
CA ILE A 49 -7.57 0.21 -4.52
C ILE A 49 -8.22 0.29 -5.91
N LYS A 50 -7.43 0.48 -6.98
CA LYS A 50 -7.95 0.48 -8.36
C LYS A 50 -8.57 -0.87 -8.73
N LEU A 51 -7.90 -1.97 -8.40
CA LEU A 51 -8.42 -3.33 -8.63
C LEU A 51 -9.70 -3.58 -7.82
N LEU A 52 -9.72 -3.22 -6.54
CA LEU A 52 -10.90 -3.34 -5.70
C LEU A 52 -12.08 -2.54 -6.24
N LYS A 53 -11.85 -1.30 -6.70
CA LYS A 53 -12.88 -0.48 -7.32
C LYS A 53 -13.43 -1.12 -8.58
N TRP A 54 -12.56 -1.67 -9.43
CA TRP A 54 -12.96 -2.38 -10.64
C TRP A 54 -13.82 -3.62 -10.32
N GLU A 55 -13.37 -4.48 -9.41
CA GLU A 55 -14.12 -5.66 -8.94
C GLU A 55 -15.50 -5.29 -8.38
N MET A 56 -15.56 -4.25 -7.55
CA MET A 56 -16.82 -3.77 -6.97
C MET A 56 -17.78 -3.24 -8.05
N GLN A 57 -17.26 -2.54 -9.07
CA GLN A 57 -18.05 -2.04 -10.20
C GLN A 57 -18.58 -3.19 -11.06
N THR A 58 -17.74 -4.18 -11.40
CA THR A 58 -18.14 -5.36 -12.17
C THR A 58 -19.24 -6.15 -11.46
N ASN A 59 -19.21 -6.21 -10.13
CA ASN A 59 -20.22 -6.88 -9.32
C ASN A 59 -21.40 -5.97 -8.89
N ALA A 60 -21.50 -4.74 -9.42
CA ALA A 60 -22.52 -3.75 -9.07
C ALA A 60 -22.67 -3.48 -7.56
N ARG A 61 -21.57 -3.55 -6.80
CA ARG A 61 -21.56 -3.35 -5.34
C ARG A 61 -20.90 -2.03 -4.96
N LYS A 62 -21.44 -1.39 -3.93
CA LYS A 62 -20.89 -0.16 -3.33
C LYS A 62 -20.10 -0.41 -2.04
N THR A 63 -20.23 -1.59 -1.45
CA THR A 63 -19.57 -1.95 -0.18
C THR A 63 -18.44 -2.93 -0.43
N LEU A 64 -17.24 -2.58 0.03
CA LEU A 64 -16.07 -3.44 0.00
C LEU A 64 -16.28 -4.61 0.97
N ARG A 65 -16.20 -5.84 0.46
CA ARG A 65 -16.30 -7.07 1.24
C ARG A 65 -14.94 -7.78 1.29
N LYS A 66 -14.78 -8.65 2.27
CA LYS A 66 -13.58 -9.51 2.41
C LYS A 66 -13.27 -10.28 1.11
N TRP A 67 -14.31 -10.80 0.45
CA TRP A 67 -14.16 -11.53 -0.81
C TRP A 67 -13.54 -10.69 -1.93
N ASP A 68 -13.85 -9.39 -2.02
CA ASP A 68 -13.24 -8.48 -3.02
C ASP A 68 -11.74 -8.35 -2.81
N VAL A 69 -11.35 -8.22 -1.54
CA VAL A 69 -9.94 -8.16 -1.13
C VAL A 69 -9.23 -9.45 -1.48
N GLU A 70 -9.84 -10.60 -1.22
CA GLU A 70 -9.25 -11.91 -1.56
C GLU A 70 -9.07 -12.09 -3.07
N GLN A 71 -10.02 -11.66 -3.91
CA GLN A 71 -9.88 -11.72 -5.36
C GLN A 71 -8.83 -10.76 -5.88
N ALA A 72 -8.84 -9.49 -5.45
CA ALA A 72 -7.86 -8.51 -5.88
C ALA A 72 -6.42 -8.91 -5.49
N LEU A 73 -6.22 -9.49 -4.30
CA LEU A 73 -4.92 -10.03 -3.89
C LEU A 73 -4.49 -11.25 -4.73
N LYS A 74 -5.42 -12.11 -5.15
CA LYS A 74 -5.11 -13.22 -6.06
C LYS A 74 -4.67 -12.70 -7.44
N ILE A 75 -5.30 -11.65 -7.95
CA ILE A 75 -4.94 -11.01 -9.23
C ILE A 75 -3.53 -10.41 -9.12
N LEU A 76 -3.26 -9.61 -8.08
CA LEU A 76 -1.93 -9.03 -7.84
C LEU A 76 -0.82 -10.08 -7.78
N LYS A 77 -1.03 -11.18 -7.04
CA LYS A 77 -0.05 -12.27 -6.96
C LYS A 77 0.20 -12.97 -8.31
N LYS A 78 -0.81 -13.06 -9.16
CA LYS A 78 -0.65 -13.61 -10.52
C LYS A 78 0.15 -12.67 -11.41
N GLU A 79 -0.11 -11.36 -11.32
CA GLU A 79 0.68 -10.37 -12.05
C GLU A 79 2.16 -10.39 -11.64
N GLU A 80 2.47 -10.55 -10.35
CA GLU A 80 3.86 -10.65 -9.86
C GLU A 80 4.57 -11.92 -10.36
N LYS A 81 3.87 -13.05 -10.43
CA LYS A 81 4.41 -14.32 -10.98
C LYS A 81 4.54 -14.32 -12.51
N GLY A 82 3.83 -13.44 -13.21
CA GLY A 82 3.98 -13.25 -14.65
C GLY A 82 5.33 -12.63 -15.06
N TRP A 83 6.11 -12.14 -14.09
CA TRP A 83 7.45 -11.56 -14.28
C TRP A 83 8.59 -12.51 -13.89
N GLU A 84 8.30 -13.75 -13.44
CA GLU A 84 9.29 -14.81 -13.29
C GLU A 84 9.42 -15.57 -14.63
N ILE A 85 10.00 -14.93 -15.65
CA ILE A 85 10.50 -15.56 -16.90
C ILE A 85 11.94 -15.09 -17.14
#